data_AF-A0A392RLA9-F1
#
_entry.id   AF-A0A392RLA9-F1
#
_cell.length_a   1.000
_cell.length_b   1.000
_cell.length_c   1.000
_cell.angle_alpha   90.00
_cell.angle_beta   90.00
_cell.angle_gamma   90.00
#
_symmetry.space_group_name_H-M   'P 1'
#
loop_
_entity.id
_entity.type
_entity.pdbx_description
1 polymer ?
#
loop_
_entity_poly.entity_id
_entity_poly.type
_entity_poly.pdbx_seq_one_letter_code
_entity_poly.pdbx_strand_id
1 'polypeptide(L)'
;MLTTRKKDIALYSCAELGKDFHLEFLPEQEAWSLFCRKTFQVNNNLCPPHLEEVCRKILKLCGGLPLAIVAISGALATKERSNIEEWQIVC
;
A
#
# COMPACT_ATOMS: atom_id res chain seq x y z
N MET A 1 11.74 17.26 14.02
CA MET A 1 11.27 15.88 13.78
C MET A 1 12.35 15.14 13.00
N LEU A 2 12.94 14.10 13.58
CA LEU A 2 13.94 13.25 12.92
C LEU A 2 13.27 11.96 12.45
N THR A 3 13.57 11.49 11.24
CA THR A 3 13.16 10.18 10.76
C THR A 3 14.42 9.35 10.47
N THR A 4 14.38 8.06 10.80
CA THR A 4 15.50 7.15 10.56
C THR A 4 14.97 5.73 10.35
N ARG A 5 15.70 4.95 9.54
CA ARG A 5 15.45 3.51 9.38
C ARG A 5 16.13 2.66 10.47
N LYS A 6 16.92 3.30 11.33
CA LYS A 6 17.77 2.67 12.35
C LYS A 6 17.21 2.94 13.73
N LYS A 7 16.71 1.88 14.40
CA LYS A 7 16.03 1.98 15.70
C LYS A 7 16.95 2.50 16.81
N ASP A 8 18.21 2.10 16.80
CA ASP A 8 19.28 2.59 17.69
C ASP A 8 19.44 4.11 17.59
N ILE A 9 19.45 4.65 16.37
CA ILE A 9 19.52 6.11 16.15
C ILE A 9 18.25 6.79 16.67
N ALA A 10 17.07 6.21 16.45
CA ALA A 10 15.81 6.77 16.94
C ALA A 10 15.78 6.86 18.47
N LEU A 11 16.15 5.79 19.16
CA LEU A 11 16.21 5.72 20.62
C LEU A 11 17.21 6.72 21.21
N TYR A 12 18.42 6.81 20.64
CA TYR A 12 19.43 7.78 21.09
C TYR A 12 18.96 9.22 20.93
N SER A 13 18.30 9.53 19.81
CA SER A 13 17.81 10.89 19.52
C SER A 13 16.62 11.34 20.39
N CYS A 14 15.92 10.40 21.03
CA CYS A 14 14.72 10.66 21.84
C CYS A 14 14.97 10.68 23.36
N ALA A 15 16.23 10.67 23.82
CA ALA A 15 16.62 10.54 25.22
C ALA A 15 15.94 11.53 26.19
N GLU A 16 15.53 12.71 25.71
CA GLU A 16 14.89 13.77 26.51
C GLU A 16 13.35 13.81 26.39
N LEU A 17 12.76 13.21 25.34
CA LEU A 17 11.34 13.36 24.97
C LEU A 17 10.52 12.07 25.09
N GLY A 18 11.18 10.91 25.24
CA GLY A 18 10.55 9.63 25.55
C GLY A 18 9.55 9.08 24.52
N LYS A 19 9.56 9.60 23.29
CA LYS A 19 8.62 9.16 22.24
C LYS A 19 9.38 8.77 20.98
N ASP A 20 9.59 7.47 20.78
CA ASP A 20 9.86 6.91 19.47
C ASP A 20 8.53 6.52 18.80
N PHE A 21 8.49 6.66 17.46
CA PHE A 21 7.34 6.27 16.66
C PHE A 21 7.82 5.23 15.64
N HIS A 22 7.50 3.97 15.90
CA HIS A 22 7.73 2.91 14.92
C HIS A 22 6.63 2.97 13.85
N LEU A 23 7.05 3.04 12.59
CA LEU A 23 6.12 2.95 11.47
C LEU A 23 5.74 1.48 11.28
N GLU A 24 4.52 1.15 11.69
CA GLU A 24 3.91 -0.15 11.47
C GLU A 24 3.44 -0.31 10.01
N PHE A 25 3.30 -1.55 9.56
CA PHE A 25 2.64 -1.85 8.30
C PHE A 25 1.13 -1.59 8.40
N LEU A 26 0.50 -1.32 7.26
CA LEU A 26 -0.94 -1.08 7.24
C LEU A 26 -1.72 -2.38 7.50
N PRO A 27 -2.73 -2.34 8.38
CA PRO A 27 -3.71 -3.40 8.48
C PRO A 27 -4.38 -3.68 7.12
N GLU A 28 -4.82 -4.92 6.89
CA GLU A 28 -5.40 -5.34 5.60
C GLU A 28 -6.52 -4.41 5.11
N GLN A 29 -7.39 -3.97 6.01
CA GLN A 29 -8.50 -3.07 5.68
C GLN A 29 -8.02 -1.69 5.21
N GLU A 30 -6.98 -1.14 5.86
CA GLU A 30 -6.40 0.16 5.50
C GLU A 30 -5.58 0.05 4.22
N ALA A 31 -4.84 -1.06 4.04
CA ALA A 31 -4.13 -1.37 2.82
C ALA A 31 -5.10 -1.47 1.63
N TRP A 32 -6.24 -2.15 1.81
CA TRP A 32 -7.27 -2.29 0.79
C TRP A 32 -7.89 -0.94 0.43
N SER A 33 -8.24 -0.14 1.44
CA SER A 33 -8.76 1.22 1.25
C SER A 33 -7.76 2.12 0.50
N LEU A 34 -6.48 2.09 0.89
CA LEU A 34 -5.42 2.84 0.22
C LEU A 34 -5.26 2.41 -1.24
N PHE A 35 -5.20 1.10 -1.48
CA PHE A 35 -5.08 0.52 -2.82
C PHE A 35 -6.25 0.95 -3.71
N CYS A 36 -7.48 0.81 -3.22
CA CYS A 36 -8.66 1.14 -4.01
C CYS A 36 -8.74 2.64 -4.32
N ARG A 37 -8.40 3.49 -3.32
CA ARG A 37 -8.31 4.94 -3.50
C ARG A 37 -7.23 5.35 -4.49
N LYS A 38 -6.14 4.61 -4.61
CA LYS A 38 -5.06 4.96 -5.54
C LYS A 38 -5.30 4.41 -6.95
N THR A 39 -5.82 3.20 -7.07
CA THR A 39 -6.02 2.47 -8.33
C THR A 39 -7.31 2.86 -9.06
N PHE A 40 -8.39 3.10 -8.31
CA PHE A 40 -9.75 3.27 -8.87
C PHE A 40 -10.31 4.68 -8.65
N GLN A 41 -9.47 5.71 -8.69
CA GLN A 41 -9.88 7.11 -8.46
C GLN A 41 -11.07 7.55 -9.32
N VAL A 42 -11.10 7.15 -10.59
CA VAL A 42 -12.18 7.49 -11.55
C VAL A 42 -13.48 6.72 -11.25
N ASN A 43 -13.42 5.63 -10.50
CA ASN A 43 -14.55 4.76 -10.19
C ASN A 43 -14.98 4.89 -8.72
N ASN A 44 -15.05 6.11 -8.18
CA ASN A 44 -15.39 6.37 -6.78
C ASN A 44 -14.54 5.59 -5.76
N ASN A 45 -13.28 5.28 -6.11
CA ASN A 45 -12.39 4.44 -5.29
C ASN A 45 -12.91 3.01 -5.07
N LEU A 46 -13.79 2.50 -5.94
CA LEU A 46 -14.36 1.16 -5.83
C LEU A 46 -13.67 0.21 -6.80
N CYS A 47 -13.23 -0.95 -6.29
CA CYS A 47 -12.72 -2.04 -7.10
C CYS A 47 -13.88 -2.71 -7.86
N PRO A 48 -13.80 -2.89 -9.18
CA PRO A 48 -14.75 -3.70 -9.92
C PRO A 48 -14.79 -5.15 -9.39
N PRO A 49 -15.97 -5.78 -9.24
CA PRO A 49 -16.07 -7.11 -8.63
C PRO A 49 -15.21 -8.19 -9.29
N HIS A 50 -15.08 -8.15 -10.62
CA HIS A 50 -14.28 -9.13 -11.37
C HIS A 50 -12.76 -8.97 -11.19
N LEU A 51 -12.30 -7.82 -10.67
CA LEU A 51 -10.88 -7.58 -10.35
C LEU A 51 -10.55 -7.80 -8.87
N GLU A 52 -11.56 -7.99 -8.02
CA GLU A 52 -11.35 -8.03 -6.58
C GLU A 52 -10.37 -9.14 -6.16
N GLU A 53 -10.54 -10.35 -6.72
CA GLU A 53 -9.69 -11.49 -6.38
C GLU A 53 -8.22 -11.24 -6.74
N VAL A 54 -7.94 -10.76 -7.95
CA VAL A 54 -6.56 -10.46 -8.38
C VAL A 54 -5.97 -9.31 -7.59
N CYS A 55 -6.75 -8.25 -7.32
CA CYS A 55 -6.30 -7.13 -6.49
C CYS A 55 -5.94 -7.57 -5.07
N ARG A 56 -6.73 -8.47 -4.46
CA ARG A 56 -6.43 -9.03 -3.13
C ARG A 56 -5.16 -9.86 -3.13
N LYS A 57 -4.89 -10.64 -4.19
CA LYS A 57 -3.63 -11.41 -4.33
C LYS A 57 -2.42 -10.48 -4.43
N ILE A 58 -2.49 -9.44 -5.27
CA ILE A 58 -1.43 -8.43 -5.42
C ILE A 58 -1.19 -7.71 -4.08
N LEU A 59 -2.26 -7.34 -3.38
CA LEU A 59 -2.15 -6.60 -2.13
C LEU A 59 -1.49 -7.44 -1.01
N LYS A 60 -1.75 -8.76 -0.99
CA LYS A 60 -1.06 -9.67 -0.07
C LYS A 60 0.45 -9.68 -0.30
N LEU A 61 0.91 -9.58 -1.55
CA LEU A 61 2.35 -9.49 -1.88
C LEU A 61 2.98 -8.18 -1.43
N CYS A 62 2.20 -7.10 -1.29
CA CYS A 62 2.70 -5.82 -0.77
C CYS A 62 2.96 -5.83 0.75
N GLY A 63 2.44 -6.83 1.49
CA GLY A 63 2.72 -7.02 2.92
C GLY A 63 2.36 -5.83 3.81
N GLY A 64 1.40 -5.00 3.42
CA GLY A 64 0.99 -3.81 4.17
C GLY A 64 1.95 -2.61 4.07
N LEU A 65 3.03 -2.67 3.26
CA LEU A 65 3.91 -1.52 3.05
C LEU A 65 3.19 -0.41 2.27
N PRO A 66 2.97 0.79 2.84
CA PRO A 66 2.28 1.87 2.14
C PRO A 66 2.91 2.24 0.79
N LEU A 67 4.24 2.27 0.73
CA LEU A 67 4.97 2.64 -0.49
C LEU A 67 4.81 1.60 -1.60
N ALA A 68 4.87 0.30 -1.27
CA ALA A 68 4.66 -0.78 -2.23
C ALA A 68 3.22 -0.75 -2.79
N ILE A 69 2.24 -0.55 -1.91
CA ILE A 69 0.82 -0.43 -2.29
C ILE A 69 0.62 0.74 -3.25
N VAL A 70 1.18 1.92 -2.95
CA VAL A 70 1.04 3.10 -3.83
C VAL A 70 1.73 2.87 -5.18
N ALA A 71 2.93 2.29 -5.19
CA ALA A 71 3.66 2.01 -6.42
C ALA A 71 2.88 1.06 -7.34
N ILE A 72 2.39 -0.07 -6.82
CA ILE A 72 1.62 -1.04 -7.60
C ILE A 72 0.28 -0.47 -8.06
N SER A 73 -0.38 0.34 -7.20
CA SER A 73 -1.62 1.03 -7.56
C SER A 73 -1.42 1.97 -8.75
N GLY A 74 -0.31 2.69 -8.78
CA GLY A 74 0.04 3.57 -9.90
C GLY A 74 0.24 2.80 -11.21
N ALA A 75 0.91 1.65 -11.15
CA ALA A 75 1.07 0.78 -12.32
C ALA A 75 -0.29 0.25 -12.82
N LEU A 76 -1.12 -0.27 -11.91
CA LEU A 76 -2.43 -0.85 -12.25
C LEU A 76 -3.45 0.19 -12.72
N ALA A 77 -3.36 1.43 -12.25
CA ALA A 77 -4.25 2.51 -12.69
C ALA A 77 -4.17 2.80 -14.21
N THR A 78 -3.08 2.37 -14.87
CA THR A 78 -2.86 2.52 -16.30
C THR A 78 -3.40 1.35 -17.14
N LYS A 79 -3.83 0.26 -16.51
CA LYS A 79 -4.27 -0.98 -17.18
C LYS A 79 -5.74 -0.93 -17.57
N GLU A 80 -6.08 -1.62 -18.67
CA GLU A 80 -7.48 -1.82 -19.05
C GLU A 80 -8.19 -2.69 -18.02
N ARG A 81 -9.33 -2.23 -17.52
CA ARG A 81 -10.07 -2.93 -16.45
C ARG A 81 -10.84 -4.15 -16.95
N SER A 82 -11.16 -4.19 -18.24
CA SER A 82 -11.82 -5.32 -18.92
C SER A 82 -10.87 -6.49 -19.14
N ASN A 83 -9.55 -6.26 -19.21
CA ASN A 83 -8.57 -7.27 -19.51
C ASN A 83 -7.90 -7.81 -18.23
N ILE A 84 -8.48 -8.85 -17.63
CA ILE A 84 -7.96 -9.40 -16.36
C ILE A 84 -6.54 -9.98 -16.47
N GLU A 85 -6.13 -10.45 -17.65
CA GLU A 85 -4.82 -11.05 -17.88
C GLU A 85 -3.71 -10.01 -17.66
N GLU A 86 -3.93 -8.76 -18.07
CA GLU A 86 -2.99 -7.66 -17.83
C GLU A 86 -2.77 -7.36 -16.34
N TRP A 87 -3.74 -7.67 -15.49
CA TRP A 87 -3.65 -7.47 -14.04
C TRP A 87 -2.91 -8.62 -13.36
N GLN A 88 -2.93 -9.82 -13.95
CA GLN A 88 -2.22 -10.98 -13.42
C GLN A 88 -0.71 -10.93 -13.68
N ILE A 89 -0.27 -10.21 -14.72
CA ILE A 89 1.16 -10.07 -15.09
C ILE A 89 1.93 -9.20 -14.07
N VAL A 90 1.22 -8.42 -13.26
CA VAL A 90 1.82 -7.40 -12.38
C VAL A 90 2.45 -7.99 -11.11
N CYS A 91 2.45 -9.32 -10.95
CA CYS A 91 3.12 -10.04 -9.85
C CYS A 91 3.75 -11.35 -10.31
#